data_AF-A0A4Y5YPX0-F1
#
_entry.id   AF-A0A4Y5YPX0-F1
#
_cell.length_a   1.000
_cell.length_b   1.000
_cell.length_c   1.000
_cell.angle_alpha   90.00
_cell.angle_beta   90.00
_cell.angle_gamma   90.00
#
_symmetry.space_group_name_H-M   'P 1'
#
loop_
_entity.id
_entity.type
_entity.pdbx_description
1 polymer ?
#
loop_
_entity_poly.entity_id
_entity_poly.type
_entity_poly.pdbx_seq_one_letter_code
_entity_poly.pdbx_strand_id
1 'polypeptide(L)'
;MLSKRDVPGSAHSAADLLHRSPERLGSRDAPRQTGVMHPAFLYLPGDRLTVPELSAARLDGHVVDLGEGYIPADLVESPSARAAAIASLVPVDTAASGPSAAWVHGAGDGPPARHHVRRAVSHRIRPALPSRVILHDTALPRAHVVLIGGVPVMTPERTMVDLALGLHRDESLRRWMLLLAHAEPRLVPAALVALDTMIRVPGKRAGRGALERLLVRTR
;
A
#
# COMPACT_ATOMS: atom_id res chain seq x y z
N MET A 1 -9.64 -50.60 49.11
CA MET A 1 -10.78 -51.54 49.02
C MET A 1 -11.84 -51.13 50.04
N LEU A 2 -12.87 -50.42 49.58
CA LEU A 2 -14.11 -49.98 50.22
C LEU A 2 -14.81 -49.16 49.10
N SER A 3 -16.12 -49.00 48.93
CA SER A 3 -17.37 -49.62 49.38
C SER A 3 -18.47 -48.59 49.01
N LYS A 4 -19.68 -49.02 48.60
CA LYS A 4 -20.90 -48.21 48.37
C LYS A 4 -20.90 -47.31 47.10
N ARG A 5 -21.87 -47.46 46.18
CA ARG A 5 -23.32 -47.06 46.19
C ARG A 5 -23.48 -45.53 46.17
N ASP A 6 -24.19 -44.88 45.25
CA ASP A 6 -25.66 -44.93 45.00
C ASP A 6 -26.11 -44.32 43.63
N VAL A 7 -27.42 -44.33 43.36
CA VAL A 7 -28.16 -43.91 42.13
C VAL A 7 -29.45 -43.18 42.58
N PRO A 8 -29.87 -41.98 42.09
CA PRO A 8 -30.30 -41.65 40.70
C PRO A 8 -29.54 -40.43 40.09
N GLY A 9 -29.91 -39.78 38.96
CA GLY A 9 -31.01 -39.91 37.98
C GLY A 9 -31.74 -38.57 37.70
N SER A 10 -32.48 -38.48 36.58
CA SER A 10 -33.29 -37.33 36.10
C SER A 10 -32.61 -36.16 35.35
N ALA A 11 -32.70 -36.27 34.03
CA ALA A 11 -33.01 -35.24 33.02
C ALA A 11 -33.08 -33.74 33.37
N HIS A 12 -32.49 -32.91 32.49
CA HIS A 12 -33.06 -31.63 32.08
C HIS A 12 -33.06 -31.48 30.55
N SER A 13 -34.10 -30.83 30.02
CA SER A 13 -34.46 -30.74 28.59
C SER A 13 -33.71 -29.63 27.85
N ALA A 14 -33.52 -29.80 26.55
CA ALA A 14 -32.84 -28.86 25.65
C ALA A 14 -33.78 -27.73 25.14
N ALA A 15 -34.46 -27.04 26.04
CA ALA A 15 -35.41 -25.97 25.70
C ALA A 15 -35.39 -24.84 26.75
N ASP A 16 -34.48 -23.88 26.58
CA ASP A 16 -34.64 -22.45 26.89
C ASP A 16 -33.30 -21.72 26.76
N LEU A 17 -33.02 -21.14 25.58
CA LEU A 17 -31.91 -20.18 25.39
C LEU A 17 -32.12 -19.30 24.14
N LEU A 18 -33.37 -18.87 23.90
CA LEU A 18 -33.73 -17.93 22.83
C LEU A 18 -34.20 -16.58 23.39
N HIS A 19 -33.25 -15.76 23.88
CA HIS A 19 -33.32 -14.29 23.79
C HIS A 19 -32.04 -13.62 24.34
N ARG A 20 -31.07 -13.37 23.46
CA ARG A 20 -30.12 -12.26 23.61
C ARG A 20 -29.86 -11.60 22.25
N SER A 21 -30.56 -10.49 22.02
CA SER A 21 -30.24 -9.57 20.93
C SER A 21 -28.90 -8.88 21.24
N PRO A 22 -27.91 -8.87 20.34
CA PRO A 22 -26.77 -7.98 20.47
C PRO A 22 -27.15 -6.57 20.03
N GLU A 23 -26.87 -5.58 20.87
CA GLU A 23 -27.12 -4.17 20.55
C GLU A 23 -26.23 -3.69 19.40
N ARG A 24 -26.77 -2.80 18.57
CA ARG A 24 -26.05 -2.21 17.43
C ARG A 24 -25.18 -1.06 17.92
N LEU A 25 -23.92 -1.34 18.28
CA LEU A 25 -22.93 -0.27 18.38
C LEU A 25 -22.49 0.15 16.97
N GLY A 26 -22.92 1.35 16.56
CA GLY A 26 -22.58 1.90 15.25
C GLY A 26 -21.12 2.35 15.17
N SER A 27 -20.25 1.49 14.63
CA SER A 27 -19.00 1.93 14.03
C SER A 27 -19.28 2.36 12.59
N ARG A 28 -19.06 3.65 12.26
CA ARG A 28 -18.99 4.11 10.87
C ARG A 28 -17.62 3.75 10.29
N ASP A 29 -17.41 2.46 10.06
CA ASP A 29 -16.29 2.02 9.23
C ASP A 29 -16.64 2.36 7.78
N ALA A 30 -15.96 3.37 7.22
CA ALA A 30 -16.06 3.68 5.80
C ALA A 30 -15.58 2.46 5.00
N PRO A 31 -16.26 2.06 3.91
CA PRO A 31 -15.89 0.85 3.18
C PRO A 31 -14.50 1.02 2.60
N ARG A 32 -13.51 0.34 3.20
CA ARG A 32 -12.22 0.11 2.56
C ARG A 32 -12.47 -0.78 1.34
N GLN A 33 -12.69 -0.15 0.19
CA GLN A 33 -12.71 -0.86 -1.06
C GLN A 33 -11.33 -1.46 -1.30
N THR A 34 -11.16 -2.73 -0.95
CA THR A 34 -10.27 -3.67 -1.65
C THR A 34 -10.83 -3.94 -3.07
N GLY A 35 -11.22 -2.87 -3.76
CA GLY A 35 -11.80 -2.90 -5.08
C GLY A 35 -10.70 -3.12 -6.10
N VAL A 36 -10.80 -4.22 -6.85
CA VAL A 36 -10.11 -4.33 -8.13
C VAL A 36 -10.63 -3.18 -8.99
N MET A 37 -9.72 -2.32 -9.47
CA MET A 37 -10.10 -1.25 -10.41
C MET A 37 -10.67 -1.93 -11.66
N HIS A 38 -11.95 -1.66 -11.97
CA HIS A 38 -12.61 -2.31 -13.09
C HIS A 38 -11.99 -1.76 -14.40
N PRO A 39 -11.41 -2.62 -15.28
CA PRO A 39 -10.53 -2.17 -16.37
C PRO A 39 -11.11 -1.09 -17.29
N ALA A 40 -12.44 -1.01 -17.42
CA ALA A 40 -13.12 0.04 -18.18
C ALA A 40 -12.80 1.47 -17.73
N PHE A 41 -12.35 1.69 -16.49
CA PHE A 41 -12.11 3.03 -15.93
C PHE A 41 -10.65 3.51 -15.99
N LEU A 42 -9.72 2.71 -16.51
CA LEU A 42 -8.34 3.16 -16.81
C LEU A 42 -8.12 3.15 -18.32
N TYR A 43 -7.74 4.30 -18.87
CA TYR A 43 -7.42 4.45 -20.29
C TYR A 43 -5.90 4.57 -20.44
N LEU A 44 -5.28 3.58 -21.08
CA LEU A 44 -3.87 3.63 -21.45
C LEU A 44 -3.72 4.18 -22.88
N PRO A 45 -2.70 5.02 -23.16
CA PRO A 45 -2.42 5.52 -24.50
C PRO A 45 -2.31 4.42 -25.56
N GLY A 46 -3.16 4.47 -26.59
CA GLY A 46 -3.12 3.54 -27.71
C GLY A 46 -3.80 2.18 -27.46
N ASP A 47 -4.47 2.00 -26.33
CA ASP A 47 -5.33 0.84 -26.04
C ASP A 47 -6.74 1.07 -26.62
N ARG A 48 -7.68 1.59 -25.81
CA ARG A 48 -9.05 1.92 -26.25
C ARG A 48 -9.19 3.30 -26.93
N LEU A 49 -8.24 4.21 -26.69
CA LEU A 49 -8.21 5.56 -27.23
C LEU A 49 -6.76 5.94 -27.59
N THR A 50 -6.61 6.68 -28.68
CA THR A 50 -5.32 7.19 -29.16
C THR A 50 -4.84 8.37 -28.31
N VAL A 51 -3.55 8.72 -28.43
CA VAL A 51 -2.96 9.87 -27.71
C VAL A 51 -3.71 11.19 -28.03
N PRO A 52 -4.06 11.52 -29.28
CA PRO A 52 -4.84 12.73 -29.58
C PRO A 52 -6.23 12.73 -28.95
N GLU A 53 -6.95 11.60 -28.96
CA GLU A 53 -8.28 11.48 -28.34
C GLU A 53 -8.23 11.66 -26.83
N LEU A 54 -7.25 11.03 -26.15
CA LEU A 54 -7.02 11.22 -24.72
C LEU A 54 -6.60 12.65 -24.38
N SER A 55 -5.81 13.28 -25.26
CA SER A 55 -5.39 14.68 -25.09
C SER A 55 -6.58 15.63 -25.21
N ALA A 56 -7.48 15.41 -26.18
CA ALA A 56 -8.72 16.18 -26.33
C ALA A 56 -9.65 15.95 -25.12
N ALA A 57 -9.93 14.69 -24.77
CA ALA A 57 -10.77 14.35 -23.62
C ALA A 57 -10.27 14.93 -22.29
N ARG A 58 -8.94 15.08 -22.12
CA ARG A 58 -8.33 15.75 -20.97
C ARG A 58 -8.50 17.26 -20.99
N LEU A 59 -8.37 17.90 -22.16
CA LEU A 59 -8.59 19.34 -22.32
C LEU A 59 -10.06 19.72 -22.11
N ASP A 60 -10.99 18.85 -22.54
CA ASP A 60 -12.42 18.98 -22.30
C ASP A 60 -12.84 18.67 -20.84
N GLY A 61 -11.92 18.13 -20.02
CA GLY A 61 -12.15 17.79 -18.62
C GLY A 61 -12.90 16.47 -18.38
N HIS A 62 -13.05 15.62 -19.39
CA HIS A 62 -13.66 14.28 -19.25
C HIS A 62 -12.76 13.30 -18.49
N VAL A 63 -11.44 13.43 -18.63
CA VAL A 63 -10.44 12.57 -17.97
C VAL A 63 -9.31 13.37 -17.34
N VAL A 64 -8.67 12.80 -16.31
CA VAL A 64 -7.49 13.35 -15.64
C VAL A 64 -6.30 12.39 -15.75
N ASP A 65 -5.08 12.92 -15.64
CA ASP A 65 -3.84 12.13 -15.70
C ASP A 65 -3.74 11.19 -14.48
N LEU A 66 -3.35 9.94 -14.72
CA LEU A 66 -3.04 8.96 -13.68
C LEU A 66 -1.84 8.10 -14.09
N GLY A 67 -0.65 8.37 -13.54
CA GLY A 67 0.54 7.55 -13.83
C GLY A 67 0.96 7.64 -15.31
N GLU A 68 0.92 6.51 -16.02
CA GLU A 68 1.13 6.44 -17.47
C GLU A 68 -0.21 6.33 -18.26
N GLY A 69 -1.35 6.64 -17.63
CA GLY A 69 -2.69 6.59 -18.24
C GLY A 69 -3.62 7.69 -17.74
N TYR A 70 -4.93 7.47 -17.91
CA TYR A 70 -6.00 8.42 -17.58
C TYR A 70 -7.19 7.73 -16.90
N ILE A 71 -7.91 8.48 -16.06
CA ILE A 71 -9.18 8.04 -15.45
C ILE A 71 -10.28 9.10 -15.66
N PRO A 72 -11.58 8.72 -15.63
CA PRO A 72 -12.69 9.69 -15.63
C PRO A 72 -12.52 10.72 -14.52
N ALA A 73 -12.84 11.99 -14.81
CA ALA A 73 -12.65 13.09 -13.86
C ALA A 73 -13.56 13.03 -12.61
N ASP A 74 -14.64 12.25 -12.66
CA ASP A 74 -15.55 11.97 -11.54
C ASP A 74 -15.17 10.71 -10.73
N LEU A 75 -14.16 9.95 -11.19
CA LEU A 75 -13.71 8.74 -10.49
C LEU A 75 -12.79 9.10 -9.30
N VAL A 76 -13.15 8.61 -8.12
CA VAL A 76 -12.27 8.67 -6.95
C VAL A 76 -11.04 7.79 -7.20
N GLU A 77 -9.87 8.42 -7.27
CA GLU A 77 -8.59 7.75 -7.41
C GLU A 77 -8.34 6.76 -6.25
N SER A 78 -7.91 5.54 -6.58
CA SER A 78 -7.70 4.46 -5.61
C SER A 78 -6.29 3.87 -5.72
N PRO A 79 -5.78 3.18 -4.67
CA PRO A 79 -4.53 2.45 -4.75
C PRO A 79 -4.50 1.42 -5.89
N SER A 80 -5.62 0.77 -6.19
CA SER A 80 -5.70 -0.19 -7.31
C SER A 80 -5.67 0.49 -8.67
N ALA A 81 -6.23 1.71 -8.81
CA ALA A 81 -6.08 2.51 -10.02
C ALA A 81 -4.62 2.98 -10.19
N ARG A 82 -4.01 3.56 -9.15
CA ARG A 82 -2.59 3.98 -9.15
C ARG A 82 -1.66 2.83 -9.51
N ALA A 83 -1.89 1.65 -8.95
CA ALA A 83 -1.08 0.47 -9.24
C ALA A 83 -1.26 -0.01 -10.69
N ALA A 84 -2.49 -0.12 -11.19
CA ALA A 84 -2.78 -0.52 -12.56
C ALA A 84 -2.16 0.44 -13.59
N ALA A 85 -2.20 1.75 -13.33
CA ALA A 85 -1.62 2.80 -14.17
C ALA A 85 -0.09 2.72 -14.33
N ILE A 86 0.60 1.87 -13.56
CA ILE A 86 2.05 1.63 -13.67
C ILE A 86 2.39 0.15 -13.87
N ALA A 87 1.41 -0.71 -14.17
CA ALA A 87 1.61 -2.16 -14.27
C ALA A 87 2.67 -2.53 -15.31
N SER A 88 2.69 -1.85 -16.47
CA SER A 88 3.69 -2.04 -17.52
C SER A 88 5.11 -1.59 -17.12
N LEU A 89 5.24 -0.77 -16.07
CA LEU A 89 6.51 -0.30 -15.51
C LEU A 89 7.03 -1.15 -14.34
N VAL A 90 6.32 -2.21 -13.96
CA VAL A 90 6.74 -3.17 -12.90
C VAL A 90 7.08 -4.52 -13.55
N PRO A 91 8.37 -4.77 -13.87
CA PRO A 91 8.78 -6.05 -14.45
C PRO A 91 8.44 -7.26 -13.57
N VAL A 92 8.34 -8.42 -14.20
CA VAL A 92 8.28 -9.73 -13.53
C VAL A 92 9.40 -9.85 -12.49
N ASP A 93 9.10 -10.52 -11.37
CA ASP A 93 9.98 -10.69 -10.22
C ASP A 93 10.43 -9.38 -9.53
N THR A 94 9.75 -8.27 -9.78
CA THR A 94 9.90 -7.01 -9.04
C THR A 94 8.61 -6.57 -8.36
N ALA A 95 8.73 -5.61 -7.44
CA ALA A 95 7.62 -4.90 -6.83
C ALA A 95 7.88 -3.38 -6.85
N ALA A 96 6.83 -2.58 -7.02
CA ALA A 96 6.89 -1.14 -6.83
C ALA A 96 7.37 -0.83 -5.40
N SER A 97 8.24 0.18 -5.25
CA SER A 97 9.01 0.45 -4.03
C SER A 97 9.25 1.94 -3.81
N GLY A 98 9.69 2.33 -2.61
CA GLY A 98 10.09 3.71 -2.30
C GLY A 98 9.02 4.73 -2.74
N PRO A 99 9.39 5.78 -3.50
CA PRO A 99 8.45 6.77 -4.04
C PRO A 99 7.25 6.18 -4.81
N SER A 100 7.43 5.12 -5.59
CA SER A 100 6.34 4.53 -6.37
C SER A 100 5.34 3.75 -5.51
N ALA A 101 5.84 3.01 -4.51
CA ALA A 101 4.95 2.38 -3.53
C ALA A 101 4.23 3.44 -2.68
N ALA A 102 4.92 4.51 -2.29
CA ALA A 102 4.33 5.59 -1.52
C ALA A 102 3.19 6.25 -2.30
N TRP A 103 3.42 6.59 -3.58
CA TRP A 103 2.38 7.11 -4.45
C TRP A 103 1.19 6.15 -4.56
N VAL A 104 1.41 4.85 -4.83
CA VAL A 104 0.33 3.85 -4.86
C VAL A 104 -0.47 3.80 -3.55
N HIS A 105 0.17 3.99 -2.39
CA HIS A 105 -0.50 4.07 -1.08
C HIS A 105 -1.13 5.44 -0.75
N GLY A 106 -1.30 6.33 -1.75
CA GLY A 106 -1.98 7.62 -1.60
C GLY A 106 -1.06 8.82 -1.36
N ALA A 107 0.27 8.67 -1.39
CA ALA A 107 1.17 9.80 -1.16
C ALA A 107 1.19 10.78 -2.34
N GLY A 108 0.54 11.94 -2.18
CA GLY A 108 0.52 13.05 -3.14
C GLY A 108 -0.27 12.79 -4.41
N ASP A 109 -0.42 13.83 -5.23
CA ASP A 109 -1.40 13.89 -6.32
C ASP A 109 -0.86 13.39 -7.67
N GLY A 110 0.41 13.02 -7.75
CA GLY A 110 1.04 12.56 -8.99
C GLY A 110 2.24 11.66 -8.76
N PRO A 111 2.62 10.84 -9.75
CA PRO A 111 3.67 9.84 -9.64
C PRO A 111 5.07 10.46 -9.49
N PRO A 112 6.09 9.70 -9.03
CA PRO A 112 7.47 10.11 -9.17
C PRO A 112 7.90 10.18 -10.64
N ALA A 113 8.79 11.11 -10.98
CA ALA A 113 9.28 11.28 -12.36
C ALA A 113 9.91 9.98 -12.93
N ARG A 114 10.55 9.20 -12.05
CA ARG A 114 11.03 7.84 -12.33
C ARG A 114 10.39 6.86 -11.34
N HIS A 115 9.92 5.72 -11.85
CA HIS A 115 9.37 4.66 -11.03
C HIS A 115 10.48 3.82 -10.40
N HIS A 116 10.33 3.48 -9.12
CA HIS A 116 11.29 2.68 -8.38
C HIS A 116 10.73 1.29 -8.14
N VAL A 117 11.42 0.27 -8.65
CA VAL A 117 11.11 -1.14 -8.39
C VAL A 117 12.23 -1.78 -7.59
N ARG A 118 11.87 -2.77 -6.79
CA ARG A 118 12.81 -3.60 -6.04
C ARG A 118 12.57 -5.06 -6.38
N ARG A 119 13.62 -5.88 -6.42
CA ARG A 119 13.48 -7.32 -6.64
C ARG A 119 12.57 -7.95 -5.57
N ALA A 120 11.56 -8.71 -5.99
CA ALA A 120 10.62 -9.44 -5.13
C ALA A 120 10.98 -10.93 -4.92
N VAL A 121 12.06 -11.40 -5.57
CA VAL A 121 12.62 -12.76 -5.43
C VAL A 121 14.02 -12.75 -4.78
N SER A 122 14.53 -13.92 -4.40
CA SER A 122 15.83 -14.06 -3.71
C SER A 122 17.04 -14.01 -4.66
N HIS A 123 16.93 -14.60 -5.85
CA HIS A 123 18.00 -14.72 -6.85
C HIS A 123 18.17 -13.44 -7.67
N ARG A 124 19.37 -13.15 -8.21
CA ARG A 124 19.55 -11.93 -9.03
C ARG A 124 18.82 -12.01 -10.37
N ILE A 125 18.22 -10.90 -10.79
CA ILE A 125 17.49 -10.76 -12.05
C ILE A 125 18.12 -9.65 -12.91
N ARG A 126 17.88 -9.69 -14.22
CA ARG A 126 18.30 -8.65 -15.18
C ARG A 126 17.15 -8.33 -16.15
N PRO A 127 16.03 -7.75 -15.68
CA PRO A 127 14.92 -7.39 -16.55
C PRO A 127 15.33 -6.31 -17.55
N ALA A 128 14.70 -6.30 -18.73
CA ALA A 128 14.68 -5.12 -19.58
C ALA A 128 13.89 -4.02 -18.85
N LEU A 129 14.52 -2.87 -18.61
CA LEU A 129 13.91 -1.76 -17.87
C LEU A 129 13.50 -0.64 -18.82
N PRO A 130 12.24 -0.15 -18.76
CA PRO A 130 11.86 1.12 -19.37
C PRO A 130 12.73 2.26 -18.84
N SER A 131 12.98 3.28 -19.66
CA SER A 131 13.85 4.43 -19.31
C SER A 131 13.44 5.16 -18.01
N ARG A 132 12.13 5.20 -17.74
CA ARG A 132 11.55 5.79 -16.53
C ARG A 132 11.69 4.92 -15.27
N VAL A 133 12.25 3.71 -15.33
CA VAL A 133 12.32 2.78 -14.19
C VAL A 133 13.73 2.74 -13.56
N ILE A 134 13.79 2.56 -12.25
CA ILE A 134 14.98 2.34 -11.43
C ILE A 134 14.81 1.00 -10.70
N LEU A 135 15.68 0.03 -10.98
CA LEU A 135 15.75 -1.21 -10.23
C LEU A 135 16.74 -1.09 -9.07
N HIS A 136 16.24 -1.26 -7.84
CA HIS A 136 17.06 -1.44 -6.65
C HIS A 136 17.40 -2.93 -6.48
N ASP A 137 18.68 -3.31 -6.66
CA ASP A 137 19.20 -4.71 -6.62
C ASP A 137 19.29 -5.29 -5.18
N THR A 138 18.28 -5.05 -4.35
CA THR A 138 18.11 -5.61 -3.00
C THR A 138 16.87 -6.48 -2.99
N ALA A 139 16.91 -7.67 -2.40
CA ALA A 139 15.71 -8.51 -2.29
C ALA A 139 14.72 -7.90 -1.27
N LEU A 140 13.44 -7.80 -1.64
CA LEU A 140 12.34 -7.47 -0.76
C LEU A 140 11.72 -8.78 -0.24
N PRO A 141 11.76 -9.08 1.08
CA PRO A 141 11.09 -10.25 1.64
C PRO A 141 9.60 -10.28 1.30
N ARG A 142 9.06 -11.47 1.00
CA ARG A 142 7.68 -11.65 0.56
C ARG A 142 6.64 -11.11 1.55
N ALA A 143 6.94 -11.11 2.85
CA ALA A 143 6.11 -10.51 3.90
C ALA A 143 5.96 -8.97 3.80
N HIS A 144 6.80 -8.31 2.99
CA HIS A 144 6.72 -6.89 2.70
C HIS A 144 6.22 -6.60 1.27
N VAL A 145 5.60 -7.57 0.60
CA VAL A 145 4.96 -7.40 -0.71
C VAL A 145 3.47 -7.66 -0.56
N VAL A 146 2.65 -6.75 -1.09
CA VAL A 146 1.19 -6.88 -1.21
C VAL A 146 0.82 -6.75 -2.69
N LEU A 147 -0.22 -7.46 -3.13
CA LEU A 147 -0.80 -7.27 -4.47
C LEU A 147 -1.88 -6.20 -4.40
N ILE A 148 -1.75 -5.14 -5.21
CA ILE A 148 -2.73 -4.05 -5.34
C ILE A 148 -3.05 -3.90 -6.82
N GLY A 149 -4.32 -4.08 -7.19
CA GLY A 149 -4.72 -4.10 -8.62
C GLY A 149 -4.00 -5.17 -9.45
N GLY A 150 -3.56 -6.27 -8.83
CA GLY A 150 -2.72 -7.31 -9.47
C GLY A 150 -1.22 -7.00 -9.54
N VAL A 151 -0.79 -5.78 -9.23
CA VAL A 151 0.61 -5.37 -9.25
C VAL A 151 1.28 -5.62 -7.90
N PRO A 152 2.51 -6.17 -7.84
CA PRO A 152 3.27 -6.29 -6.60
C PRO A 152 3.77 -4.92 -6.11
N VAL A 153 3.47 -4.58 -4.87
CA VAL A 153 3.81 -3.30 -4.23
C VAL A 153 4.40 -3.56 -2.85
N MET A 154 5.44 -2.81 -2.46
CA MET A 154 5.98 -2.82 -1.11
C MET A 154 4.91 -2.40 -0.08
N THR A 155 4.79 -3.08 1.06
CA THR A 155 3.75 -2.74 2.06
C THR A 155 3.90 -1.30 2.59
N PRO A 156 2.81 -0.63 3.02
CA PRO A 156 2.86 0.78 3.42
C PRO A 156 3.86 1.06 4.56
N GLU A 157 3.87 0.22 5.59
CA GLU A 157 4.80 0.30 6.71
C GLU A 157 6.25 0.14 6.24
N ARG A 158 6.53 -0.89 5.42
CA ARG A 158 7.88 -1.09 4.87
C ARG A 158 8.29 0.08 3.98
N THR A 159 7.36 0.66 3.22
CA THR A 159 7.60 1.85 2.40
C THR A 159 8.00 3.05 3.25
N MET A 160 7.28 3.32 4.35
CA MET A 160 7.64 4.40 5.29
C MET A 160 9.04 4.19 5.88
N VAL A 161 9.35 2.97 6.31
CA VAL A 161 10.69 2.62 6.82
C VAL A 161 11.77 2.77 5.74
N ASP A 162 11.51 2.32 4.51
CA ASP A 162 12.47 2.37 3.41
C ASP A 162 12.80 3.81 2.99
N LEU A 163 11.78 4.67 2.91
CA LEU A 163 11.95 6.11 2.69
C LEU A 163 12.75 6.77 3.82
N ALA A 164 12.38 6.50 5.09
CA ALA A 164 13.05 7.08 6.26
C ALA A 164 14.53 6.65 6.35
N LEU A 165 14.83 5.37 6.09
CA LEU A 165 16.21 4.89 5.99
C LEU A 165 16.93 5.52 4.79
N GLY A 166 16.28 5.66 3.64
CA GLY A 166 16.84 6.21 2.42
C GLY A 166 17.37 7.66 2.53
N LEU A 167 16.83 8.45 3.46
CA LEU A 167 17.22 9.86 3.69
C LEU A 167 18.73 10.09 3.86
N HIS A 168 19.49 9.11 4.34
CA HIS A 168 20.96 9.25 4.48
C HIS A 168 21.73 9.26 3.15
N ARG A 169 21.06 8.96 2.02
CA ARG A 169 21.64 8.95 0.66
C ARG A 169 20.92 9.90 -0.28
N ASP A 170 19.60 10.06 -0.09
CA ASP A 170 18.75 10.85 -0.96
C ASP A 170 17.70 11.58 -0.11
N GLU A 171 17.92 12.88 0.08
CA GLU A 171 17.03 13.76 0.83
C GLU A 171 15.71 14.03 0.08
N SER A 172 15.62 13.79 -1.24
CA SER A 172 14.39 13.95 -2.02
C SER A 172 13.29 12.98 -1.56
N LEU A 173 13.68 11.84 -0.97
CA LEU A 173 12.78 10.88 -0.35
C LEU A 173 11.99 11.48 0.84
N ARG A 174 12.45 12.60 1.42
CA ARG A 174 11.69 13.32 2.46
C ARG A 174 10.31 13.73 1.95
N ARG A 175 10.19 14.21 0.70
CA ARG A 175 8.89 14.62 0.13
C ARG A 175 7.89 13.46 0.20
N TRP A 176 8.31 12.28 -0.24
CA TRP A 176 7.48 11.08 -0.25
C TRP A 176 7.13 10.58 1.17
N MET A 177 8.08 10.67 2.10
CA MET A 177 7.84 10.33 3.50
C MET A 177 6.81 11.26 4.15
N LEU A 178 6.87 12.57 3.87
CA LEU A 178 5.90 13.56 4.35
C LEU A 178 4.51 13.32 3.74
N LEU A 179 4.43 13.11 2.43
CA LEU A 179 3.16 12.86 1.73
C LEU A 179 2.49 11.54 2.18
N LEU A 180 3.27 10.48 2.38
CA LEU A 180 2.76 9.21 2.89
C LEU A 180 2.29 9.31 4.35
N ALA A 181 2.98 10.11 5.17
CA ALA A 181 2.58 10.39 6.54
C ALA A 181 1.30 11.26 6.62
N HIS A 182 1.04 12.10 5.61
CA HIS A 182 -0.21 12.84 5.49
C HIS A 182 -1.37 11.92 5.07
N ALA A 183 -1.14 11.03 4.10
CA ALA A 183 -2.14 10.07 3.62
C ALA A 183 -2.52 9.00 4.66
N GLU A 184 -1.55 8.48 5.42
CA GLU A 184 -1.80 7.55 6.53
C GLU A 184 -0.89 7.87 7.75
N PRO A 185 -1.35 8.75 8.66
CA PRO A 185 -0.58 9.16 9.84
C PRO A 185 -0.16 7.99 10.75
N ARG A 186 -0.91 6.87 10.76
CA ARG A 186 -0.60 5.70 11.59
C ARG A 186 0.68 4.98 11.16
N LEU A 187 1.21 5.23 9.95
CA LEU A 187 2.49 4.67 9.52
C LEU A 187 3.69 5.26 10.26
N VAL A 188 3.60 6.49 10.77
CA VAL A 188 4.73 7.13 11.48
C VAL A 188 5.10 6.38 12.77
N PRO A 189 4.17 6.11 13.73
CA PRO A 189 4.50 5.31 14.91
C PRO A 189 4.81 3.85 14.57
N ALA A 190 4.14 3.25 13.58
CA ALA A 190 4.42 1.88 13.15
C ALA A 190 5.86 1.73 12.60
N ALA A 191 6.30 2.67 11.75
CA ALA A 191 7.66 2.67 11.21
C ALA A 191 8.73 2.92 12.28
N LEU A 192 8.44 3.66 13.35
CA LEU A 192 9.35 3.82 14.49
C LEU A 192 9.53 2.51 15.25
N VAL A 193 8.43 1.80 15.55
CA VAL A 193 8.48 0.46 16.18
C VAL A 193 9.26 -0.52 15.30
N ALA A 194 8.98 -0.55 13.99
CA ALA A 194 9.70 -1.37 13.03
C ALA A 194 11.20 -1.04 13.00
N LEU A 195 11.58 0.24 12.96
CA LEU A 195 12.98 0.67 13.00
C LEU A 195 13.68 0.25 14.29
N ASP A 196 13.02 0.33 15.44
CA ASP A 196 13.63 -0.01 16.73
C ASP A 196 14.05 -1.49 16.79
N THR A 197 13.29 -2.41 16.16
CA THR A 197 13.69 -3.83 16.00
C THR A 197 14.91 -4.07 15.10
N MET A 198 15.29 -3.12 14.23
CA MET A 198 16.38 -3.31 13.27
C MET A 198 17.77 -3.14 13.89
N ILE A 199 18.62 -4.16 13.72
CA ILE A 199 20.01 -4.16 14.19
C ILE A 199 20.93 -3.54 13.12
N ARG A 200 21.62 -2.46 13.48
CA ARG A 200 22.73 -1.82 12.70
C ARG A 200 22.44 -1.60 11.20
N VAL A 201 21.30 -1.00 10.85
CA VAL A 201 21.00 -0.62 9.45
C VAL A 201 21.47 0.81 9.11
N PRO A 202 22.08 1.06 7.94
CA PRO A 202 22.45 2.41 7.49
C PRO A 202 21.24 3.35 7.47
N GLY A 203 21.44 4.59 7.90
CA GLY A 203 20.38 5.59 7.96
C GLY A 203 19.44 5.54 9.17
N LYS A 204 19.46 4.49 10.02
CA LYS A 204 18.54 4.36 11.19
C LYS A 204 18.42 5.63 12.02
N ARG A 205 19.54 6.26 12.39
CA ARG A 205 19.55 7.50 13.20
C ARG A 205 18.89 8.69 12.49
N ALA A 206 19.15 8.86 11.19
CA ALA A 206 18.59 9.95 10.40
C ALA A 206 17.08 9.75 10.15
N GLY A 207 16.68 8.52 9.79
CA GLY A 207 15.29 8.14 9.58
C GLY A 207 14.44 8.23 10.84
N ARG A 208 14.92 7.71 11.97
CA ARG A 208 14.24 7.82 13.28
C ARG A 208 14.00 9.28 13.65
N GLY A 209 15.04 10.11 13.61
CA GLY A 209 14.93 11.55 13.89
C GLY A 209 13.98 12.29 12.94
N ALA A 210 13.84 11.83 11.69
CA ALA A 210 12.89 12.40 10.73
C ALA A 210 11.43 12.02 11.05
N LEU A 211 11.17 10.78 11.47
CA LEU A 211 9.85 10.31 11.90
C LEU A 211 9.43 10.90 13.26
N GLU A 212 10.37 11.07 14.20
CA GLU A 212 10.12 11.76 15.47
C GLU A 212 9.66 13.21 15.27
N ARG A 213 10.29 13.94 14.33
CA ARG A 213 9.86 15.30 13.96
C ARG A 213 8.48 15.36 13.30
N LEU A 214 8.00 14.26 12.71
CA LEU A 214 6.62 14.17 12.23
C LEU A 214 5.64 14.02 13.40
N LEU A 215 5.90 13.11 14.35
CA LEU A 215 5.03 12.93 15.54
C LEU A 215 4.84 14.21 16.36
N VAL A 216 5.87 15.07 16.45
CA VAL A 216 5.79 16.35 17.18
C VAL A 216 4.95 17.39 16.43
N ARG A 217 4.81 17.30 15.10
CA ARG A 217 4.03 18.23 14.26
C ARG A 217 2.55 17.84 14.10
N THR A 218 2.18 16.63 14.47
CA THR A 218 0.80 16.10 14.38
C THR A 218 0.09 16.10 15.74
N ARG A 219 0.69 16.73 16.75
CA ARG A 219 0.12 17.00 18.08
C ARG A 219 -0.11 18.50 18.23
#